data_AF-A0A803MZP0-F1
#
_entry.id   AF-A0A803MZP0-F1
#
_cell.length_a   1.000
_cell.length_b   1.000
_cell.length_c   1.000
_cell.angle_alpha   90.00
_cell.angle_beta   90.00
_cell.angle_gamma   90.00
#
_symmetry.space_group_name_H-M   'P 1'
#
loop_
_entity.id
_entity.type
_entity.pdbx_description
1 polymer ?
#
loop_
_entity_poly.entity_id
_entity_poly.type
_entity_poly.pdbx_seq_one_letter_code
_entity_poly.pdbx_strand_id
1 'polypeptide(L)'
;MNPLISAASVIAAGLVVGLASIGPGVGQGTAAGQAVEGIARQPKAEGKIRGYNREVKVVNTCTVLQVGDGIARIHGLDEVMAWELVEFEERTIGIALNLESNNVGFVLMGDGLMIKEGSSVKATGRIAQIPVSEAYLGRVINALAKPIDGRGEIAASESRLIESPAPGIISRRSVYEPLQTGLIAIDSMIPVGRG
;
A
#
# COMPACT_ATOMS: atom_id res chain seq x y z
N MET A 1 11.10 14.66 25.66
CA MET A 1 12.01 15.36 24.73
C MET A 1 11.15 16.12 23.73
N ASN A 2 11.38 17.42 23.55
CA ASN A 2 10.51 18.28 22.75
C ASN A 2 10.48 17.83 21.26
N PRO A 3 9.31 17.68 20.63
CA PRO A 3 9.19 17.25 19.23
C PRO A 3 9.86 18.24 18.26
N LEU A 4 9.93 19.52 18.61
CA LEU A 4 10.65 20.55 17.87
C LEU A 4 12.16 20.28 17.76
N ILE A 5 12.77 19.71 18.80
CA ILE A 5 14.20 19.37 18.80
C ILE A 5 14.48 18.17 17.88
N SER A 6 13.56 17.21 17.84
CA SER A 6 13.66 16.04 16.96
C SER A 6 13.41 16.37 15.49
N ALA A 7 12.54 17.34 15.19
CA ALA A 7 12.32 17.78 13.82
C ALA A 7 13.52 18.59 13.29
N ALA A 8 14.09 19.47 14.13
CA ALA A 8 15.27 20.24 13.79
C ALA A 8 16.50 19.37 13.50
N SER A 9 16.69 18.26 14.24
CA SER A 9 17.82 17.34 14.02
C SER A 9 17.71 16.57 12.70
N VAL A 10 16.49 16.21 12.26
CA VAL A 10 16.26 15.50 11.00
C VAL A 10 16.49 16.41 9.80
N ILE A 11 16.03 17.67 9.88
CA ILE A 11 16.26 18.67 8.82
C ILE A 11 17.76 19.00 8.71
N ALA A 12 18.45 19.16 9.84
CA ALA A 12 19.89 19.40 9.86
C ALA A 12 20.68 18.22 9.26
N ALA A 13 20.26 16.97 9.52
CA ALA A 13 20.90 15.78 8.95
C ALA A 13 20.73 15.70 7.42
N GLY A 14 19.55 16.02 6.88
CA GLY A 14 19.33 16.04 5.43
C GLY A 14 20.16 17.09 4.71
N LEU A 15 20.32 18.28 5.31
CA LEU A 15 21.12 19.37 4.75
C LEU A 15 22.64 19.04 4.73
N VAL A 16 23.13 18.39 5.79
CA VAL A 16 24.56 18.01 5.92
C VAL A 16 24.93 16.89 4.94
N VAL A 17 24.07 15.90 4.73
CA VAL A 17 24.29 14.85 3.72
C VAL A 17 24.30 15.44 2.30
N GLY A 18 23.46 16.45 2.04
CA GLY A 18 23.47 17.19 0.77
C GLY A 18 24.77 17.95 0.53
N LEU A 19 25.30 18.66 1.54
CA LEU A 19 26.54 19.44 1.41
C LEU A 19 27.82 18.57 1.39
N ALA A 20 27.82 17.39 2.01
CA ALA A 20 28.97 16.46 2.01
C ALA A 20 29.29 15.87 0.62
N SER A 21 28.37 16.01 -0.35
CA SER A 21 28.62 15.65 -1.75
C SER A 21 29.56 16.63 -2.48
N ILE A 22 29.86 17.79 -1.89
CA ILE A 22 30.69 18.86 -2.46
C ILE A 22 32.13 18.79 -1.91
N GLY A 23 32.81 17.67 -2.14
CA GLY A 23 34.27 17.54 -2.06
C GLY A 23 34.96 17.69 -0.67
N PRO A 24 36.22 17.25 -0.54
CA PRO A 24 36.92 17.15 0.73
C PRO A 24 37.59 18.48 1.13
N GLY A 25 36.78 19.49 1.45
CA GLY A 25 37.25 20.77 2.00
C GLY A 25 37.44 20.73 3.51
N VAL A 26 38.65 21.06 3.96
CA VAL A 26 39.15 21.19 5.34
C VAL A 26 38.08 21.71 6.33
N GLY A 27 37.52 20.80 7.15
CA GLY A 27 36.60 21.16 8.25
C GLY A 27 35.34 20.30 8.40
N GLN A 28 34.97 19.49 7.39
CA GLN A 28 33.73 18.70 7.42
C GLN A 28 33.80 17.36 8.16
N GLY A 29 35.01 16.86 8.47
CA GLY A 29 35.18 15.55 9.11
C GLY A 29 34.62 15.44 10.54
N THR A 30 34.63 16.54 11.30
CA THR A 30 34.12 16.57 12.68
C THR A 30 32.60 16.70 12.74
N ALA A 31 31.99 17.49 11.84
CA ALA A 31 30.54 17.66 11.79
C ALA A 31 29.83 16.38 11.27
N ALA A 32 30.39 15.73 10.24
CA ALA A 32 29.90 14.44 9.78
C ALA A 32 30.10 13.35 10.84
N GLY A 33 31.26 13.32 11.51
CA GLY A 33 31.54 12.40 12.61
C GLY A 33 30.57 12.55 13.78
N GLN A 34 30.31 13.79 14.24
CA GLN A 34 29.36 14.06 15.32
C GLN A 34 27.91 13.80 14.93
N ALA A 35 27.54 13.98 13.65
CA ALA A 35 26.21 13.60 13.15
C ALA A 35 26.01 12.08 13.13
N VAL A 36 27.01 11.31 12.67
CA VAL A 36 26.98 9.83 12.70
C VAL A 36 27.00 9.31 14.14
N GLU A 37 27.78 9.91 15.03
CA GLU A 37 27.81 9.56 16.45
C GLU A 37 26.49 9.92 17.16
N GLY A 38 25.82 10.99 16.73
CA GLY A 38 24.46 11.34 17.17
C GLY A 38 23.40 10.36 16.67
N ILE A 39 23.53 9.84 15.44
CA ILE A 39 22.65 8.81 14.87
C ILE A 39 22.82 7.48 15.62
N ALA A 40 24.06 7.10 15.99
CA ALA A 40 24.35 5.88 16.75
C ALA A 40 23.70 5.88 18.16
N ARG A 41 23.42 7.07 18.73
CA ARG A 41 22.68 7.19 20.01
C ARG A 41 21.18 6.91 19.87
N GLN A 42 20.65 6.85 18.65
CA GLN A 42 19.26 6.46 18.35
C GLN A 42 19.23 5.20 17.44
N PRO A 43 19.45 4.01 18.01
CA PRO A 43 19.50 2.74 17.25
C PRO A 43 18.20 2.44 16.48
N LYS A 44 17.05 2.98 16.94
CA LYS A 44 15.76 2.87 16.22
C LYS A 44 15.69 3.68 14.91
N ALA A 45 16.45 4.77 14.80
CA ALA A 45 16.48 5.61 13.61
C ALA A 45 17.52 5.09 12.59
N GLU A 46 18.67 4.62 13.08
CA GLU A 46 19.74 4.08 12.23
C GLU A 46 19.28 2.90 11.37
N GLY A 47 18.51 1.96 11.95
CA GLY A 47 17.96 0.83 11.21
C GLY A 47 16.98 1.22 10.10
N LYS A 48 16.20 2.29 10.29
CA LYS A 48 15.28 2.79 9.25
C LYS A 48 16.01 3.51 8.12
N ILE A 49 17.09 4.24 8.43
CA ILE A 49 17.84 5.02 7.44
C ILE A 49 18.75 4.11 6.59
N ARG A 50 19.38 3.09 7.19
CA ARG A 50 20.21 2.11 6.44
C ARG A 50 19.40 1.23 5.48
N GLY A 51 18.12 0.99 5.78
CA GLY A 51 17.22 0.22 4.91
C GLY A 51 16.68 0.99 3.70
N TYR A 52 16.95 2.30 3.58
CA TYR A 52 16.52 3.11 2.45
C TYR A 52 17.46 2.92 1.25
N ASN A 53 17.37 1.76 0.60
CA ASN A 53 17.98 1.58 -0.71
C ASN A 53 16.99 2.10 -1.77
N ARG A 54 17.25 3.28 -2.33
CA ARG A 54 16.36 3.90 -3.31
C ARG A 54 16.66 3.31 -4.69
N GLU A 55 15.93 2.26 -5.07
CA GLU A 55 15.97 1.76 -6.43
C GLU A 55 15.42 2.83 -7.39
N VAL A 56 16.28 3.37 -8.24
CA VAL A 56 15.90 4.33 -9.28
C VAL A 56 15.41 3.53 -10.49
N LYS A 57 14.10 3.28 -10.53
CA LYS A 57 13.43 2.72 -11.72
C LYS A 57 12.93 3.87 -12.58
N VAL A 58 13.32 3.89 -13.85
CA VAL A 58 12.72 4.80 -14.85
C VAL A 58 11.31 4.27 -15.10
N VAL A 59 10.30 4.99 -14.63
CA VAL A 59 8.88 4.66 -14.86
C VAL A 59 8.35 5.70 -15.85
N ASN A 60 7.64 5.24 -16.88
CA ASN A 60 6.96 6.11 -17.83
C ASN A 60 6.06 7.11 -17.08
N THR A 61 6.08 8.38 -17.48
CA THR A 61 5.26 9.41 -16.87
C THR A 61 3.82 9.21 -17.30
N CYS A 62 2.99 8.70 -16.39
CA CYS A 62 1.55 8.53 -16.61
C CYS A 62 0.80 9.74 -16.04
N THR A 63 -0.22 10.19 -16.78
CA THR A 63 -0.88 11.46 -16.48
C THR A 63 -2.40 11.26 -16.42
N VAL A 64 -3.02 11.78 -15.37
CA VAL A 64 -4.50 11.80 -15.26
C VAL A 64 -5.08 12.80 -16.26
N LEU A 65 -5.99 12.33 -17.12
CA LEU A 65 -6.71 13.17 -18.08
C LEU A 65 -7.95 13.80 -17.45
N GLN A 66 -8.73 13.00 -16.72
CA GLN A 66 -10.02 13.41 -16.16
C GLN A 66 -10.28 12.62 -14.88
N VAL A 67 -10.89 13.28 -13.89
CA VAL A 67 -11.42 12.65 -12.68
C VAL A 67 -12.86 13.10 -12.46
N GLY A 68 -13.76 12.17 -12.17
CA GLY A 68 -15.14 12.48 -11.84
C GLY A 68 -15.85 11.28 -11.24
N ASP A 69 -16.64 11.51 -10.18
CA ASP A 69 -17.50 10.50 -9.53
C ASP A 69 -16.79 9.18 -9.21
N GLY A 70 -15.55 9.26 -8.69
CA GLY A 70 -14.76 8.08 -8.35
C GLY A 70 -14.15 7.34 -9.55
N ILE A 71 -14.23 7.88 -10.76
CA ILE A 71 -13.61 7.34 -11.96
C ILE A 71 -12.50 8.29 -12.43
N ALA A 72 -11.34 7.73 -12.77
CA ALA A 72 -10.23 8.45 -13.35
C ALA A 72 -9.87 7.87 -14.72
N ARG A 73 -9.61 8.74 -15.71
CA ARG A 73 -9.06 8.35 -17.01
C ARG A 73 -7.60 8.75 -17.07
N ILE A 74 -6.73 7.82 -17.43
CA ILE A 74 -5.28 8.00 -17.32
C ILE A 74 -4.65 7.65 -18.67
N HIS A 75 -3.68 8.46 -19.09
CA HIS A 75 -2.89 8.28 -20.31
C HIS A 75 -1.48 7.80 -19.99
N GLY A 76 -0.89 7.00 -20.88
CA GLY A 76 0.51 6.57 -20.80
C GLY A 76 0.76 5.33 -19.94
N LEU A 77 -0.29 4.54 -19.70
CA LEU A 77 -0.24 3.24 -19.00
C LEU A 77 -0.40 2.09 -20.01
N ASP A 78 0.51 2.01 -20.99
CA ASP A 78 0.40 1.04 -22.09
C ASP A 78 0.61 -0.42 -21.67
N GLU A 79 1.36 -0.64 -20.59
CA GLU A 79 1.69 -1.97 -20.05
C GLU A 79 0.80 -2.38 -18.87
N VAL A 80 -0.25 -1.61 -18.54
CA VAL A 80 -1.11 -1.92 -17.40
C VAL A 80 -1.99 -3.14 -17.68
N MET A 81 -2.13 -4.00 -16.69
CA MET A 81 -2.99 -5.18 -16.77
C MET A 81 -4.41 -4.85 -16.32
N ALA A 82 -5.39 -5.60 -16.84
CA ALA A 82 -6.75 -5.54 -16.30
C ALA A 82 -6.73 -6.00 -14.84
N TRP A 83 -7.51 -5.34 -13.98
CA TRP A 83 -7.53 -5.56 -12.54
C TRP A 83 -6.24 -5.20 -11.80
N GLU A 84 -5.31 -4.47 -12.43
CA GLU A 84 -4.12 -4.00 -11.75
C GLU A 84 -4.43 -2.85 -10.78
N LEU A 85 -3.73 -2.86 -9.65
CA LEU A 85 -3.74 -1.76 -8.70
C LEU A 85 -2.80 -0.65 -9.16
N VAL A 86 -3.24 0.58 -8.99
CA VAL A 86 -2.48 1.77 -9.36
C VAL A 86 -2.49 2.74 -8.20
N GLU A 87 -1.32 3.34 -7.94
CA GLU A 87 -1.15 4.32 -6.87
C GLU A 87 -1.04 5.72 -7.46
N PHE A 88 -1.92 6.61 -7.00
CA PHE A 88 -1.88 8.03 -7.31
C PHE A 88 -0.88 8.75 -6.39
N GLU A 89 -0.42 9.94 -6.80
CA GLU A 89 0.54 10.75 -6.03
C GLU A 89 0.11 10.99 -4.56
N GLU A 90 -1.19 11.03 -4.32
CA GLU A 90 -1.80 11.27 -3.01
C GLU A 90 -2.05 9.99 -2.20
N ARG A 91 -1.51 8.86 -2.67
CA ARG A 91 -1.65 7.50 -2.08
C ARG A 91 -3.07 6.92 -2.15
N THR A 92 -3.95 7.56 -2.92
CA THR A 92 -5.21 6.93 -3.33
C THR A 92 -4.88 5.74 -4.23
N ILE A 93 -5.61 4.65 -4.05
CA ILE A 93 -5.45 3.43 -4.84
C ILE A 93 -6.59 3.39 -5.85
N GLY A 94 -6.32 2.99 -7.09
CA GLY A 94 -7.33 2.69 -8.08
C GLY A 94 -7.16 1.30 -8.68
N ILE A 95 -8.22 0.79 -9.30
CA ILE A 95 -8.23 -0.47 -10.06
C ILE A 95 -8.45 -0.18 -11.53
N ALA A 96 -7.60 -0.74 -12.40
CA ALA A 96 -7.79 -0.74 -13.84
C ALA A 96 -8.99 -1.62 -14.23
N LEU A 97 -10.00 -1.04 -14.88
CA LEU A 97 -11.15 -1.80 -15.37
C LEU A 97 -11.23 -1.79 -16.90
N ASN A 98 -11.36 -0.60 -17.50
CA ASN A 98 -11.51 -0.45 -18.95
C ASN A 98 -10.17 -0.06 -19.58
N LEU A 99 -9.59 -0.98 -20.36
CA LEU A 99 -8.39 -0.72 -21.15
C LEU A 99 -8.81 -0.24 -22.55
N GLU A 100 -8.78 1.07 -22.80
CA GLU A 100 -9.02 1.64 -24.13
C GLU A 100 -7.68 1.90 -24.85
N SER A 101 -7.70 2.06 -26.18
CA SER A 101 -6.47 2.24 -26.95
C SER A 101 -5.69 3.51 -26.61
N ASN A 102 -6.37 4.56 -26.15
CA ASN A 102 -5.78 5.88 -25.91
C ASN A 102 -5.73 6.25 -24.41
N ASN A 103 -6.56 5.61 -23.58
CA ASN A 103 -6.62 5.88 -22.15
C ASN A 103 -7.09 4.63 -21.42
N VAL A 104 -6.87 4.61 -20.11
CA VAL A 104 -7.36 3.54 -19.25
C VAL A 104 -8.28 4.12 -18.20
N GLY A 105 -9.45 3.49 -18.03
CA GLY A 105 -10.43 3.80 -17.01
C GLY A 105 -10.13 3.08 -15.71
N PHE A 106 -9.96 3.87 -14.65
CA PHE A 106 -9.70 3.43 -13.29
C PHE A 106 -10.87 3.77 -12.38
N VAL A 107 -11.22 2.85 -11.49
CA VAL A 107 -12.11 3.13 -10.36
C VAL A 107 -11.26 3.41 -9.13
N LEU A 108 -11.51 4.55 -8.49
CA LEU A 108 -10.82 5.01 -7.30
C LEU A 108 -11.37 4.30 -6.06
N MET A 109 -10.47 3.75 -5.24
CA MET A 109 -10.78 3.08 -3.97
C MET A 109 -10.63 4.07 -2.80
N GLY A 110 -11.34 5.19 -2.90
CA GLY A 110 -11.32 6.29 -1.94
C GLY A 110 -11.84 7.58 -2.55
N ASP A 111 -11.78 8.67 -1.78
CA ASP A 111 -12.22 9.98 -2.26
C ASP A 111 -11.25 10.53 -3.31
N GLY A 112 -11.75 10.78 -4.51
CA GLY A 112 -10.99 11.36 -5.63
C GLY A 112 -10.85 12.89 -5.59
N LEU A 113 -11.28 13.55 -4.50
CA LEU A 113 -11.40 15.01 -4.41
C LEU A 113 -10.06 15.76 -4.52
N MET A 114 -8.98 15.11 -4.10
CA MET A 114 -7.66 15.70 -4.08
C MET A 114 -6.93 15.48 -5.43
N ILE A 115 -7.35 14.47 -6.21
CA ILE A 115 -6.73 14.10 -7.48
C ILE A 115 -7.05 15.16 -8.53
N LYS A 116 -5.99 15.73 -9.11
CA LYS A 116 -6.10 16.74 -10.17
C LYS A 116 -5.78 16.16 -11.53
N GLU A 117 -6.37 16.74 -12.56
CA GLU A 117 -5.91 16.55 -13.94
C GLU A 117 -4.44 16.95 -14.05
N GLY A 118 -3.66 16.17 -14.80
CA GLY A 118 -2.22 16.34 -14.89
C GLY A 118 -1.40 15.65 -13.78
N SER A 119 -2.05 15.11 -12.75
CA SER A 119 -1.33 14.41 -11.67
C SER A 119 -0.64 13.14 -12.16
N SER A 120 0.46 12.81 -11.47
CA SER A 120 1.26 11.64 -11.79
C SER A 120 0.68 10.37 -11.19
N VAL A 121 0.79 9.28 -11.96
CA VAL A 121 0.20 7.98 -11.61
C VAL A 121 1.26 6.90 -11.74
N LYS A 122 1.25 5.92 -10.83
CA LYS A 122 2.19 4.80 -10.85
C LYS A 122 1.46 3.47 -10.86
N ALA A 123 1.70 2.69 -11.91
CA ALA A 123 1.33 1.28 -11.94
C ALA A 123 2.13 0.49 -10.89
N THR A 124 1.44 -0.35 -10.13
CA THR A 124 2.08 -1.17 -9.08
C THR A 124 2.64 -2.48 -9.63
N GLY A 125 2.22 -2.89 -10.84
CA GLY A 125 2.54 -4.17 -11.45
C GLY A 125 1.88 -5.37 -10.75
N ARG A 126 0.91 -5.11 -9.86
CA ARG A 126 0.24 -6.13 -9.07
C ARG A 126 -1.25 -6.10 -9.39
N ILE A 127 -1.75 -7.23 -9.88
CA ILE A 127 -3.20 -7.50 -9.94
C ILE A 127 -3.77 -7.35 -8.52
N ALA A 128 -5.03 -6.93 -8.41
CA ALA A 128 -5.78 -6.76 -7.17
C ALA A 128 -5.50 -7.88 -6.16
N GLN A 129 -4.65 -7.56 -5.18
CA GLN A 129 -4.20 -8.47 -4.12
C GLN A 129 -4.41 -7.81 -2.76
N ILE A 130 -4.72 -8.65 -1.78
CA ILE A 130 -4.91 -8.25 -0.41
C ILE A 130 -3.94 -9.03 0.50
N PRO A 131 -3.32 -8.37 1.49
CA PRO A 131 -2.53 -9.06 2.51
C PRO A 131 -3.43 -9.92 3.39
N VAL A 132 -2.99 -11.15 3.69
CA VAL A 132 -3.71 -12.11 4.54
C VAL A 132 -2.80 -12.66 5.63
N SER A 133 -3.38 -12.98 6.78
CA SER A 133 -2.74 -13.65 7.90
C SER A 133 -3.77 -13.99 8.99
N GLU A 134 -3.39 -14.79 9.98
CA GLU A 134 -4.20 -14.98 11.19
C GLU A 134 -4.29 -13.72 12.07
N ALA A 135 -3.37 -12.75 11.89
CA ALA A 135 -3.34 -11.50 12.67
C ALA A 135 -4.53 -10.57 12.39
N TYR A 136 -5.35 -10.89 11.38
CA TYR A 136 -6.60 -10.17 11.09
C TYR A 136 -7.76 -10.57 12.01
N LEU A 137 -7.68 -11.71 12.72
CA LEU A 137 -8.77 -12.16 13.60
C LEU A 137 -9.02 -11.14 14.72
N GLY A 138 -10.28 -10.71 14.86
CA GLY A 138 -10.69 -9.73 15.88
C GLY A 138 -10.30 -8.27 15.58
N ARG A 139 -9.80 -7.97 14.37
CA ARG A 139 -9.50 -6.62 13.91
C ARG A 139 -10.66 -6.07 13.09
N VAL A 140 -10.78 -4.74 13.03
CA VAL A 140 -11.69 -4.06 12.08
C VAL A 140 -10.83 -3.47 10.96
N ILE A 141 -11.11 -3.90 9.73
CA ILE A 141 -10.37 -3.50 8.54
C ILE A 141 -11.29 -2.87 7.50
N ASN A 142 -10.71 -2.09 6.59
CA ASN A 142 -11.39 -1.64 5.38
C ASN A 142 -11.25 -2.66 4.23
N ALA A 143 -11.84 -2.35 3.08
CA ALA A 143 -11.79 -3.20 1.87
C ALA A 143 -10.37 -3.42 1.30
N LEU A 144 -9.39 -2.60 1.71
CA LEU A 144 -7.99 -2.71 1.31
C LEU A 144 -7.13 -3.42 2.38
N ALA A 145 -7.77 -4.10 3.35
CA ALA A 145 -7.13 -4.73 4.51
C ALA A 145 -6.27 -3.79 5.37
N LYS A 146 -6.54 -2.48 5.34
CA LYS A 146 -5.94 -1.53 6.28
C LYS A 146 -6.77 -1.50 7.57
N PRO A 147 -6.14 -1.56 8.76
CA PRO A 147 -6.85 -1.49 10.03
C PRO A 147 -7.46 -0.10 10.25
N ILE A 148 -8.73 -0.07 10.64
CA ILE A 148 -9.47 1.16 10.99
C ILE A 148 -9.81 1.23 12.49
N ASP A 149 -9.42 0.21 13.25
CA ASP A 149 -9.66 0.10 14.70
C ASP A 149 -8.66 0.88 15.58
N GLY A 150 -7.66 1.54 14.97
CA GLY A 150 -6.64 2.30 15.70
C GLY A 150 -5.64 1.46 16.51
N ARG A 151 -5.65 0.13 16.38
CA ARG A 151 -4.79 -0.79 17.15
C ARG A 151 -3.41 -1.03 16.53
N GLY A 152 -2.97 -0.15 15.63
CA GLY A 152 -1.71 -0.27 14.89
C GLY A 152 -1.81 -1.16 13.64
N GLU A 153 -0.68 -1.31 12.94
CA GLU A 153 -0.60 -2.10 11.70
C GLU A 153 -0.79 -3.61 11.96
N ILE A 154 -1.24 -4.34 10.94
CA ILE A 154 -1.41 -5.80 10.99
C ILE A 154 -0.23 -6.42 10.25
N ALA A 155 0.52 -7.30 10.93
CA ALA A 155 1.59 -8.05 10.31
C ALA A 155 1.00 -9.13 9.38
N ALA A 156 1.12 -8.92 8.07
CA ALA A 156 0.68 -9.90 7.08
C ALA A 156 1.86 -10.75 6.59
N SER A 157 1.64 -12.05 6.48
CA SER A 157 2.65 -13.02 6.04
C SER A 157 2.56 -13.29 4.54
N GLU A 158 1.35 -13.26 3.98
CA GLU A 158 1.09 -13.66 2.59
C GLU A 158 0.17 -12.64 1.90
N SER A 159 0.13 -12.68 0.57
CA SER A 159 -0.85 -11.96 -0.24
C SER A 159 -1.69 -12.94 -1.06
N ARG A 160 -2.99 -12.64 -1.20
CA ARG A 160 -3.91 -13.40 -2.05
C ARG A 160 -4.61 -12.48 -3.03
N LEU A 161 -4.93 -13.01 -4.21
CA LEU A 161 -5.76 -12.32 -5.19
C LEU A 161 -7.17 -12.10 -4.62
N ILE A 162 -7.70 -10.90 -4.81
CA ILE A 162 -9.09 -10.58 -4.44
C ILE A 162 -10.04 -11.39 -5.32
N GLU A 163 -9.81 -11.39 -6.63
CA GLU A 163 -10.57 -12.17 -7.61
C GLU A 163 -9.93 -13.55 -7.83
N SER A 164 -9.85 -14.35 -6.77
CA SER A 164 -9.35 -15.73 -6.87
C SER A 164 -10.43 -16.68 -7.42
N PRO A 165 -10.07 -17.62 -8.31
CA PRO A 165 -11.04 -18.55 -8.89
C PRO A 165 -11.67 -19.44 -7.81
N ALA A 166 -12.95 -19.76 -7.99
CA ALA A 166 -13.66 -20.65 -7.08
C ALA A 166 -13.13 -22.10 -7.17
N PRO A 167 -13.20 -22.89 -6.07
CA PRO A 167 -12.81 -24.30 -6.11
C PRO A 167 -13.63 -25.10 -7.14
N GLY A 168 -12.97 -25.97 -7.92
CA GLY A 168 -13.64 -26.85 -8.89
C GLY A 168 -14.34 -28.05 -8.23
N ILE A 169 -15.13 -28.81 -9.00
CA ILE A 169 -15.91 -29.96 -8.48
C ILE A 169 -15.03 -31.01 -7.80
N ILE A 170 -13.86 -31.32 -8.39
CA ILE A 170 -12.92 -32.32 -7.86
C ILE A 170 -12.32 -31.89 -6.51
N SER A 171 -12.13 -30.58 -6.31
CA SER A 171 -11.61 -30.01 -5.06
C SER A 171 -12.67 -29.93 -3.96
N ARG A 172 -13.95 -30.15 -4.28
CA ARG A 172 -15.07 -30.08 -3.35
C ARG A 172 -15.42 -31.46 -2.81
N ARG A 173 -16.12 -31.45 -1.68
CA ARG A 173 -16.75 -32.63 -1.07
C ARG A 173 -18.21 -32.27 -0.77
N SER A 174 -19.09 -33.26 -0.77
CA SER A 174 -20.46 -33.08 -0.27
C SER A 174 -20.43 -32.55 1.16
N VAL A 175 -21.25 -31.54 1.44
CA VAL A 175 -21.37 -30.96 2.78
C VAL A 175 -21.97 -32.00 3.72
N TYR A 176 -21.23 -32.39 4.75
CA TYR A 176 -21.63 -33.42 5.73
C TYR A 176 -21.55 -32.94 7.18
N GLU A 177 -20.97 -31.76 7.43
CA GLU A 177 -20.85 -31.19 8.77
C GLU A 177 -21.85 -30.04 8.96
N PRO A 178 -22.61 -30.01 10.06
CA PRO A 178 -23.54 -28.91 10.34
C PRO A 178 -22.79 -27.64 10.80
N LEU A 179 -23.27 -26.48 10.36
CA LEU A 179 -22.90 -25.15 10.86
C LEU A 179 -24.04 -24.66 11.76
N GLN A 180 -23.82 -24.76 13.07
CA GLN A 180 -24.84 -24.43 14.08
C GLN A 180 -25.13 -22.93 14.09
N THR A 181 -26.40 -22.57 13.90
CA THR A 181 -26.86 -21.18 14.01
C THR A 181 -27.34 -20.85 15.43
N GLY A 182 -27.79 -21.86 16.18
CA GLY A 182 -28.39 -21.70 17.51
C GLY A 182 -29.88 -21.35 17.46
N LEU A 183 -30.47 -21.32 16.26
CA LEU A 183 -31.88 -21.04 16.05
C LEU A 183 -32.59 -22.35 15.73
N ILE A 184 -33.39 -22.87 16.68
CA ILE A 184 -34.09 -24.16 16.56
C ILE A 184 -34.90 -24.26 15.26
N ALA A 185 -35.56 -23.17 14.87
CA ALA A 185 -36.35 -23.13 13.64
C ALA A 185 -35.49 -23.37 12.38
N ILE A 186 -34.26 -22.84 12.35
CA ILE A 186 -33.34 -23.03 11.23
C ILE A 186 -32.70 -24.41 11.33
N ASP A 187 -32.10 -24.73 12.47
CA ASP A 187 -31.30 -25.95 12.63
C ASP A 187 -32.14 -27.24 12.49
N SER A 188 -33.47 -27.18 12.71
CA SER A 188 -34.39 -28.32 12.52
C SER A 188 -35.05 -28.38 11.15
N MET A 189 -35.50 -27.25 10.58
CA MET A 189 -36.26 -27.24 9.33
C MET A 189 -35.38 -26.99 8.10
N ILE A 190 -34.35 -26.16 8.22
CA ILE A 190 -33.48 -25.70 7.13
C ILE A 190 -32.03 -25.69 7.63
N PRO A 191 -31.42 -26.87 7.87
CA PRO A 191 -30.09 -26.95 8.47
C PRO A 191 -29.04 -26.32 7.55
N VAL A 192 -28.16 -25.49 8.13
CA VAL A 192 -27.02 -24.90 7.42
C VAL A 192 -25.81 -25.82 7.58
N GLY A 193 -25.12 -26.14 6.49
CA GLY A 193 -23.91 -26.96 6.51
C GLY A 193 -22.63 -26.14 6.34
N ARG A 194 -21.47 -26.73 6.69
CA ARG A 194 -20.14 -26.12 6.48
C ARG A 194 -19.63 -26.38 5.06
N GLY A 195 -19.46 -25.34 4.28
CA GLY A 195 -18.97 -25.38 2.89
C GLY A 195 -19.74 -24.43 2.00
#